data_AF-A0A7R9Z1N8-F1
#
_entry.id   AF-A0A7R9Z1N8-F1
#
_cell.length_a   1.000
_cell.length_b   1.000
_cell.length_c   1.000
_cell.angle_alpha   90.00
_cell.angle_beta   90.00
_cell.angle_gamma   90.00
#
_symmetry.space_group_name_H-M   'P 1'
#
loop_
_entity.id
_entity.type
_entity.pdbx_description
1 polymer ?
#
loop_
_entity_poly.entity_id
_entity_poly.type
_entity_poly.pdbx_seq_one_letter_code
_entity_poly.pdbx_strand_id
1 'polypeptide(L)'
;KKEVAEGYLVLLSGGLLTAATLEERRKSAAKKKKLSKSPSEGESPGESSSQRRDIVVTPDEAIQLAFISITDGNVVDSTLGVQTTGGTKRSKDTSSYAFKECQEVKNALRDAAESSDSLPRLAVETYQGCFEIVIDYHEKIEDLGLITYCYKHQAIEKGALEDLEEAFGPLLEAVDAAT
;
A
#
# COMPACT_ATOMS: atom_id res chain seq x y z
N LYS A 1 3.69 -14.21 1.43
CA LYS A 1 2.94 -13.73 2.63
C LYS A 1 3.71 -12.59 3.29
N LYS A 2 4.86 -12.85 3.91
CA LYS A 2 5.77 -11.83 4.47
C LYS A 2 6.12 -10.64 3.55
N GLU A 3 6.39 -10.88 2.27
CA GLU A 3 6.76 -9.82 1.30
C GLU A 3 5.62 -8.82 1.01
N VAL A 4 4.36 -9.27 1.08
CA VAL A 4 3.17 -8.41 0.89
C VAL A 4 2.97 -7.51 2.11
N ALA A 5 3.17 -8.07 3.30
CA ALA A 5 3.09 -7.33 4.55
C ALA A 5 4.21 -6.27 4.66
N GLU A 6 5.43 -6.61 4.23
CA GLU A 6 6.54 -5.64 4.12
C GLU A 6 6.24 -4.53 3.10
N GLY A 7 5.61 -4.84 1.97
CA GLY A 7 5.25 -3.82 0.98
C GLY A 7 4.17 -2.84 1.44
N TYR A 8 3.21 -3.27 2.25
CA TYR A 8 2.26 -2.39 2.94
C TYR A 8 2.95 -1.39 3.88
N LEU A 9 3.88 -1.88 4.69
CA LEU A 9 4.66 -1.05 5.61
C LEU A 9 5.54 -0.05 4.86
N VAL A 10 6.16 -0.44 3.75
CA VAL A 10 6.99 0.45 2.92
C VAL A 10 6.14 1.51 2.22
N LEU A 11 4.96 1.15 1.74
CA LEU A 11 4.08 2.06 1.02
C LEU A 11 3.57 3.19 1.92
N LEU A 12 3.04 2.83 3.09
CA LEU A 12 2.35 3.77 3.97
C LEU A 12 3.33 4.55 4.86
N SER A 13 4.55 4.03 5.06
CA SER A 13 5.67 4.79 5.64
C SER A 13 6.37 5.74 4.67
N GLY A 14 5.92 5.81 3.40
CA GLY A 14 6.53 6.66 2.37
C GLY A 14 7.97 6.25 2.01
N GLY A 15 8.32 4.97 2.15
CA GLY A 15 9.67 4.45 1.85
C GLY A 15 10.75 4.91 2.85
N LEU A 16 10.38 5.34 4.05
CA LEU A 16 11.30 5.88 5.06
C LEU A 16 11.86 4.83 6.02
N LEU A 17 11.24 3.66 6.11
CA LEU A 17 11.40 2.76 7.24
C LEU A 17 11.85 1.35 6.84
N THR A 18 13.01 1.24 6.21
CA THR A 18 13.82 0.02 6.34
C THR A 18 15.19 0.36 6.89
N ALA A 19 15.78 -0.51 7.71
CA ALA A 19 17.14 -0.29 8.23
C ALA A 19 18.17 -0.07 7.09
N ALA A 20 17.93 -0.69 5.93
CA ALA A 20 18.70 -0.50 4.70
C ALA A 20 18.56 0.92 4.11
N THR A 21 17.35 1.48 4.06
CA THR A 21 17.10 2.85 3.55
C THR A 21 17.62 3.94 4.50
N LEU A 22 17.69 3.68 5.80
CA LEU A 22 18.33 4.56 6.81
C LEU A 22 19.85 4.63 6.65
N GLU A 23 20.53 3.52 6.33
CA GLU A 23 21.95 3.52 6.01
C GLU A 23 22.27 4.29 4.71
N GLU A 24 21.46 4.12 3.67
CA GLU A 24 21.61 4.86 2.42
C GLU A 24 21.37 6.36 2.60
N ARG A 25 20.38 6.76 3.41
CA ARG A 25 20.15 8.16 3.78
C ARG A 25 21.30 8.77 4.56
N ARG A 26 21.92 8.03 5.49
CA ARG A 26 23.13 8.49 6.20
C ARG A 26 24.32 8.67 5.26
N LYS A 27 24.52 7.76 4.31
CA LYS A 27 25.60 7.83 3.30
C LYS A 27 25.38 8.98 2.29
N SER A 28 24.14 9.28 1.94
CA SER A 28 23.79 10.34 0.96
C SER A 28 23.66 11.74 1.57
N ALA A 29 23.27 11.86 2.85
CA ALA A 29 23.26 13.14 3.58
C ALA A 29 24.68 13.70 3.80
N ALA A 30 25.69 12.85 3.96
CA ALA A 30 27.09 13.25 4.06
C ALA A 30 27.65 13.84 2.74
N LYS A 31 27.09 13.48 1.58
CA LYS A 31 27.52 13.98 0.25
C LYS A 31 26.84 15.29 -0.16
N LYS A 32 25.65 15.62 0.38
CA LYS A 32 24.84 16.77 -0.08
C LYS A 32 25.17 18.11 0.59
N LYS A 33 26.18 18.21 1.47
CA LYS A 33 26.58 19.49 2.09
C LYS A 33 27.39 20.43 1.18
N LYS A 34 27.41 20.18 -0.13
CA LYS A 34 28.04 21.03 -1.17
C LYS A 34 27.15 21.07 -2.42
N LEU A 35 26.08 21.86 -2.39
CA LEU A 35 25.67 22.75 -3.48
C LEU A 35 24.33 23.39 -3.12
N SER A 36 24.35 24.71 -2.97
CA SER A 36 23.20 25.59 -2.71
C SER A 36 22.71 26.28 -3.99
N LYS A 37 21.46 26.79 -3.92
CA LYS A 37 20.78 27.80 -4.77
C LYS A 37 20.28 27.28 -6.14
N SER A 38 19.07 27.58 -6.62
CA SER A 38 18.13 28.73 -6.44
C SER A 38 16.71 28.36 -7.01
N PRO A 39 15.68 29.24 -6.98
CA PRO A 39 14.25 28.89 -6.98
C PRO A 39 13.57 29.00 -8.36
N SER A 40 12.36 28.42 -8.50
CA SER A 40 11.39 28.86 -9.51
C SER A 40 9.94 28.76 -9.01
N GLU A 41 9.21 29.83 -9.32
CA GLU A 41 7.78 30.09 -9.08
C GLU A 41 6.86 29.33 -10.05
N GLY A 42 5.57 29.28 -9.71
CA GLY A 42 4.46 29.30 -10.68
C GLY A 42 3.81 27.94 -11.00
N GLU A 43 2.62 27.69 -10.47
CA GLU A 43 1.34 27.91 -11.17
C GLU A 43 0.17 27.21 -10.42
N SER A 44 -0.93 27.93 -10.27
CA SER A 44 -2.16 27.48 -9.60
C SER A 44 -2.96 26.53 -10.50
N PRO A 45 -3.52 25.41 -9.99
CA PRO A 45 -4.53 24.66 -10.73
C PRO A 45 -5.88 25.37 -10.66
N GLY A 46 -6.44 25.66 -11.83
CA GLY A 46 -7.76 26.26 -11.98
C GLY A 46 -8.88 25.42 -11.35
N GLU A 47 -9.75 26.11 -10.61
CA GLU A 47 -10.98 25.57 -10.08
C GLU A 47 -11.94 25.21 -11.23
N SER A 48 -11.99 23.94 -11.60
CA SER A 48 -13.11 23.41 -12.38
C SER A 48 -14.27 23.14 -11.43
N SER A 49 -15.28 24.00 -11.48
CA SER A 49 -16.56 23.84 -10.79
C SER A 49 -17.31 22.61 -11.30
N SER A 50 -16.92 21.43 -10.82
CA SER A 50 -17.71 20.22 -11.00
C SER A 50 -18.93 20.32 -10.10
N GLN A 51 -20.11 20.42 -10.72
CA GLN A 51 -21.39 20.28 -10.05
C GLN A 51 -21.40 18.95 -9.29
N ARG A 52 -21.20 19.00 -7.96
CA ARG A 52 -21.36 17.84 -7.07
C ARG A 52 -22.83 17.42 -7.16
N ARG A 53 -23.11 16.39 -7.95
CA ARG A 53 -24.32 15.61 -7.77
C ARG A 53 -24.06 14.75 -6.55
N ASP A 54 -24.89 14.88 -5.52
CA ASP A 54 -24.87 13.96 -4.38
C ASP A 54 -25.33 12.60 -4.89
N ILE A 55 -24.37 11.78 -5.31
CA ILE A 55 -24.61 10.38 -5.68
C ILE A 55 -24.82 9.64 -4.36
N VAL A 56 -26.06 9.22 -4.11
CA VAL A 56 -26.35 8.30 -3.02
C VAL A 56 -25.85 6.93 -3.45
N VAL A 57 -24.62 6.61 -3.07
CA VAL A 57 -23.99 5.31 -3.34
C VAL A 57 -24.57 4.29 -2.38
N THR A 58 -25.13 3.20 -2.89
CA THR A 58 -25.59 2.08 -2.06
C THR A 58 -24.40 1.33 -1.45
N PRO A 59 -24.56 0.64 -0.31
CA PRO A 59 -23.45 -0.11 0.32
C PRO A 59 -22.79 -1.12 -0.62
N ASP A 60 -23.58 -1.81 -1.47
CA ASP A 60 -23.05 -2.80 -2.40
C ASP A 60 -22.31 -2.16 -3.59
N GLU A 61 -22.77 -1.01 -4.09
CA GLU A 61 -22.02 -0.23 -5.09
C GLU A 61 -20.70 0.31 -4.51
N ALA A 62 -20.69 0.72 -3.23
CA ALA A 62 -19.46 1.14 -2.56
C ALA A 62 -18.45 -0.01 -2.46
N ILE A 63 -18.91 -1.22 -2.15
CA ILE A 63 -18.07 -2.42 -2.10
C ILE A 63 -17.53 -2.75 -3.49
N GLN A 64 -18.36 -2.70 -4.54
CA GLN A 64 -17.88 -2.94 -5.90
C GLN A 64 -16.85 -1.90 -6.35
N LEU A 65 -17.08 -0.62 -6.05
CA LEU A 65 -16.12 0.44 -6.35
C LEU A 65 -14.80 0.24 -5.59
N ALA A 66 -14.87 -0.13 -4.31
CA ALA A 66 -13.69 -0.45 -3.51
C ALA A 66 -12.95 -1.67 -4.06
N PHE A 67 -13.67 -2.72 -4.45
CA PHE A 67 -13.08 -3.92 -5.05
C PHE A 67 -12.39 -3.61 -6.39
N ILE A 68 -13.02 -2.82 -7.26
CA ILE A 68 -12.41 -2.33 -8.50
C ILE A 68 -11.15 -1.51 -8.20
N SER A 69 -11.15 -0.70 -7.13
CA SER A 69 -9.94 0.05 -6.73
C SER A 69 -8.80 -0.87 -6.30
N ILE A 70 -9.11 -2.06 -5.77
CA ILE A 70 -8.11 -3.08 -5.40
C ILE A 70 -7.56 -3.74 -6.68
N THR A 71 -8.43 -4.25 -7.55
CA THR A 71 -8.01 -5.05 -8.71
C THR A 71 -7.49 -4.20 -9.87
N ASP A 72 -8.11 -3.07 -10.13
CA ASP A 72 -7.86 -2.24 -11.32
C ASP A 72 -7.12 -0.94 -10.96
N GLY A 73 -7.18 -0.55 -9.69
CA GLY A 73 -6.43 0.57 -9.15
C GLY A 73 -5.00 0.21 -8.76
N ASN A 74 -4.41 1.07 -7.94
CA ASN A 74 -3.01 0.97 -7.53
C ASN A 74 -2.81 0.29 -6.18
N VAL A 75 -3.86 -0.20 -5.52
CA VAL A 75 -3.74 -0.76 -4.16
C VAL A 75 -2.78 -1.95 -4.16
N VAL A 76 -3.05 -2.99 -4.96
CA VAL A 76 -2.17 -4.17 -5.03
C VAL A 76 -0.78 -3.84 -5.62
N ASP A 77 -0.71 -2.88 -6.55
CA ASP A 77 0.58 -2.40 -7.09
C ASP A 77 1.44 -1.86 -5.95
N SER A 78 0.82 -1.01 -5.15
CA SER A 78 1.46 -0.30 -4.06
C SER A 78 1.93 -1.25 -2.96
N THR A 79 1.16 -2.29 -2.66
CA THR A 79 1.50 -3.30 -1.64
C THR A 79 2.59 -4.26 -2.07
N LEU A 80 2.89 -4.35 -3.37
CA LEU A 80 4.01 -5.13 -3.91
C LEU A 80 5.19 -4.25 -4.32
N GLY A 81 5.18 -2.96 -3.94
CA GLY A 81 6.27 -2.02 -4.25
C GLY A 81 6.36 -1.66 -5.74
N VAL A 82 5.28 -1.85 -6.51
CA VAL A 82 5.19 -1.44 -7.91
C VAL A 82 4.94 0.06 -7.97
N GLN A 83 5.94 0.81 -8.42
CA GLN A 83 5.79 2.25 -8.67
C GLN A 83 5.14 2.49 -10.02
N THR A 84 3.99 3.16 -10.02
CA THR A 84 3.30 3.59 -11.24
C THR A 84 3.67 5.04 -11.56
N THR A 85 3.84 5.37 -12.84
CA THR A 85 4.16 6.75 -13.29
C THR A 85 2.90 7.52 -13.74
N GLY A 86 1.75 7.15 -13.17
CA GLY A 86 0.42 7.60 -13.60
C GLY A 86 -0.26 6.57 -14.50
N GLY A 87 -1.46 6.16 -14.10
CA GLY A 87 -2.24 5.11 -14.79
C GLY A 87 -1.59 3.73 -14.71
N THR A 88 -1.84 2.88 -15.71
CA THR A 88 -1.33 1.50 -15.80
C THR A 88 0.14 1.39 -16.24
N LYS A 89 0.87 2.51 -16.35
CA LYS A 89 2.26 2.52 -16.83
C LYS A 89 3.25 2.32 -15.69
N ARG A 90 4.01 1.22 -15.79
CA ARG A 90 5.10 0.88 -14.87
C ARG A 90 6.22 1.91 -14.92
N SER A 91 6.76 2.29 -13.75
CA SER A 91 8.03 3.01 -13.67
C SER A 91 9.18 2.17 -14.24
N LYS A 92 10.21 2.84 -14.77
CA LYS A 92 11.43 2.19 -15.21
C LYS A 92 12.17 1.49 -14.06
N ASP A 93 11.98 1.98 -12.84
CA ASP A 93 12.66 1.51 -11.64
C ASP A 93 11.97 0.32 -10.98
N THR A 94 10.78 -0.09 -11.45
CA THR A 94 10.08 -1.24 -10.90
C THR A 94 10.64 -2.54 -11.45
N SER A 95 10.82 -3.52 -10.56
CA SER A 95 11.17 -4.88 -10.93
C SER A 95 10.11 -5.50 -11.85
N SER A 96 10.56 -6.17 -12.93
CA SER A 96 9.66 -6.95 -13.78
C SER A 96 8.98 -8.10 -13.04
N TYR A 97 9.63 -8.62 -12.01
CA TYR A 97 9.10 -9.67 -11.16
C TYR A 97 7.89 -9.16 -10.35
N ALA A 98 8.08 -8.09 -9.58
CA ALA A 98 7.02 -7.48 -8.76
C ALA A 98 5.80 -7.05 -9.59
N PHE A 99 6.04 -6.52 -10.79
CA PHE A 99 4.94 -6.18 -11.70
C PHE A 99 4.17 -7.41 -12.18
N LYS A 100 4.86 -8.52 -12.49
CA LYS A 100 4.21 -9.76 -12.93
C LYS A 100 3.39 -10.38 -11.80
N GLU A 101 3.96 -10.48 -10.60
CA GLU A 101 3.24 -10.97 -9.42
C GLU A 101 2.02 -10.13 -9.12
N CYS A 102 2.12 -8.80 -9.23
CA CYS A 102 0.98 -7.93 -9.02
C CYS A 102 -0.15 -8.20 -10.01
N GLN A 103 0.17 -8.39 -11.29
CA GLN A 103 -0.83 -8.77 -12.29
C GLN A 103 -1.41 -10.15 -12.01
N GLU A 104 -0.61 -11.11 -11.54
CA GLU A 104 -1.09 -12.43 -11.15
C GLU A 104 -2.08 -12.35 -9.98
N VAL A 105 -1.77 -11.57 -8.93
CA VAL A 105 -2.68 -11.37 -7.78
C VAL A 105 -3.97 -10.68 -8.21
N LYS A 106 -3.88 -9.62 -9.02
CA LYS A 106 -5.06 -8.90 -9.54
C LYS A 106 -5.96 -9.82 -10.37
N ASN A 107 -5.37 -10.66 -11.23
CA ASN A 107 -6.13 -11.61 -12.03
C ASN A 107 -6.75 -12.70 -11.15
N ALA A 108 -6.00 -13.27 -10.21
CA ALA A 108 -6.53 -14.27 -9.28
C ALA A 108 -7.72 -13.75 -8.47
N LEU A 109 -7.67 -12.50 -7.99
CA LEU A 109 -8.80 -11.88 -7.30
C LEU A 109 -10.01 -11.68 -8.21
N ARG A 110 -9.81 -11.28 -9.48
CA ARG A 110 -10.90 -11.12 -10.44
C ARG A 110 -11.53 -12.47 -10.79
N ASP A 111 -10.71 -13.45 -11.13
CA ASP A 111 -11.15 -14.80 -11.48
C ASP A 111 -11.93 -15.43 -10.31
N ALA A 112 -11.42 -15.28 -9.08
CA ALA A 112 -12.08 -15.78 -7.89
C ALA A 112 -13.41 -15.04 -7.59
N ALA A 113 -13.50 -13.75 -7.91
CA ALA A 113 -14.74 -12.98 -7.77
C ALA A 113 -15.82 -13.37 -8.78
N GLU A 114 -15.45 -13.87 -9.97
CA GLU A 114 -16.42 -14.45 -10.92
C GLU A 114 -17.05 -15.74 -10.38
N SER A 115 -16.30 -16.47 -9.55
CA SER A 115 -16.74 -17.73 -8.92
C SER A 115 -17.54 -17.53 -7.63
N SER A 116 -17.47 -16.36 -6.98
CA SER A 116 -18.09 -16.11 -5.67
C SER A 116 -18.44 -14.64 -5.43
N ASP A 117 -19.74 -14.35 -5.32
CA ASP A 117 -20.26 -13.00 -5.04
C ASP A 117 -19.83 -12.44 -3.66
N SER A 118 -19.45 -13.31 -2.72
CA SER A 118 -18.97 -12.87 -1.39
C SER A 118 -17.50 -12.44 -1.37
N LEU A 119 -16.72 -12.84 -2.38
CA LEU A 119 -15.28 -12.60 -2.41
C LEU A 119 -14.92 -11.11 -2.55
N PRO A 120 -15.60 -10.31 -3.39
CA PRO A 120 -15.37 -8.87 -3.42
C PRO A 120 -15.49 -8.19 -2.05
N ARG A 121 -16.51 -8.56 -1.28
CA ARG A 121 -16.72 -8.03 0.07
C ARG A 121 -15.60 -8.48 1.01
N LEU A 122 -15.26 -9.76 1.01
CA LEU A 122 -14.16 -10.30 1.82
C LEU A 122 -12.82 -9.62 1.49
N ALA A 123 -12.54 -9.40 0.20
CA ALA A 123 -11.33 -8.70 -0.24
C ALA A 123 -11.31 -7.25 0.27
N VAL A 124 -12.42 -6.51 0.15
CA VAL A 124 -12.51 -5.14 0.66
C VAL A 124 -12.31 -5.09 2.18
N GLU A 125 -12.98 -5.95 2.94
CA GLU A 125 -12.86 -6.03 4.40
C GLU A 125 -11.43 -6.41 4.82
N THR A 126 -10.80 -7.35 4.12
CA THR A 126 -9.40 -7.76 4.38
C THR A 126 -8.44 -6.60 4.14
N TYR A 127 -8.55 -5.92 3.01
CA TYR A 127 -7.68 -4.79 2.68
C TYR A 127 -7.90 -3.62 3.64
N GLN A 128 -9.15 -3.35 4.04
CA GLN A 128 -9.45 -2.37 5.08
C GLN A 128 -8.75 -2.72 6.39
N GLY A 129 -8.88 -3.96 6.88
CA GLY A 129 -8.22 -4.39 8.12
C GLY A 129 -6.69 -4.25 8.04
N CYS A 130 -6.11 -4.54 6.88
CA CYS A 130 -4.67 -4.34 6.66
C CYS A 130 -4.26 -2.86 6.76
N PHE A 131 -5.07 -1.94 6.23
CA PHE A 131 -4.82 -0.50 6.40
C PHE A 131 -4.89 -0.08 7.87
N GLU A 132 -5.88 -0.58 8.62
CA GLU A 132 -6.02 -0.30 10.05
C GLU A 132 -4.82 -0.79 10.84
N ILE A 133 -4.32 -2.01 10.58
CA ILE A 133 -3.11 -2.55 11.22
C ILE A 133 -1.88 -1.66 10.96
N VAL A 134 -1.74 -1.14 9.74
CA VAL A 134 -0.60 -0.27 9.41
C VAL A 134 -0.72 1.11 10.06
N ILE A 135 -1.93 1.66 10.17
CA ILE A 135 -2.18 2.89 10.93
C ILE A 135 -1.78 2.68 12.40
N ASP A 136 -2.25 1.58 13.01
CA ASP A 136 -1.90 1.18 14.37
C ASP A 136 -0.38 1.03 14.58
N TYR A 137 0.31 0.43 13.60
CA TYR A 137 1.76 0.32 13.61
C TYR A 137 2.44 1.70 13.64
N HIS A 138 1.96 2.63 12.82
CA HIS A 138 2.50 3.99 12.77
C HIS A 138 2.26 4.76 14.07
N GLU A 139 1.07 4.70 14.63
CA GLU A 139 0.75 5.30 15.93
C GLU A 139 1.66 4.76 17.04
N LYS A 140 1.81 3.43 17.11
CA LYS A 140 2.70 2.76 18.08
C LYS A 140 4.18 3.16 17.92
N ILE A 141 4.62 3.45 16.69
CA ILE A 141 5.97 3.94 16.42
C ILE A 141 6.14 5.41 16.80
N GLU A 142 5.15 6.26 16.53
CA GLU A 142 5.20 7.68 16.90
C GLU A 142 5.27 7.86 18.42
N ASP A 143 4.64 6.97 19.18
CA ASP A 143 4.72 6.90 20.64
C ASP A 143 6.12 6.50 21.16
N LEU A 144 7.00 5.96 20.30
CA LEU A 144 8.37 5.64 20.68
C LEU A 144 9.27 6.88 20.64
N GLY A 145 9.82 7.23 21.80
CA GLY A 145 10.94 8.18 21.86
C GLY A 145 12.20 7.65 21.15
N LEU A 146 13.09 8.58 20.77
CA LEU A 146 14.36 8.32 20.04
C LEU A 146 15.23 7.18 20.62
N ILE A 147 15.24 7.01 21.94
CA ILE A 147 16.08 6.01 22.63
C ILE A 147 15.41 4.63 22.65
N THR A 148 14.09 4.57 22.79
CA THR A 148 13.31 3.33 22.83
C THR A 148 13.04 2.74 21.45
N TYR A 149 13.20 3.56 20.40
CA TYR A 149 12.99 3.19 19.00
C TYR A 149 13.72 1.90 18.62
N CYS A 150 15.04 1.83 18.86
CA CYS A 150 15.88 0.73 18.36
C CYS A 150 15.51 -0.66 18.93
N TYR A 151 14.95 -0.72 20.15
CA TYR A 151 14.66 -1.98 20.84
C TYR A 151 13.18 -2.38 20.74
N LYS A 152 12.27 -1.40 20.72
CA LYS A 152 10.83 -1.67 20.68
C LYS A 152 10.27 -1.73 19.26
N HIS A 153 10.91 -1.08 18.29
CA HIS A 153 10.47 -1.12 16.89
C HIS A 153 10.36 -2.55 16.36
N GLN A 154 11.38 -3.39 16.59
CA GLN A 154 11.35 -4.78 16.10
C GLN A 154 10.18 -5.60 16.65
N ALA A 155 9.78 -5.35 17.90
CA ALA A 155 8.66 -6.05 18.51
C ALA A 155 7.33 -5.57 17.90
N ILE A 156 7.17 -4.25 17.70
CA ILE A 156 5.98 -3.64 17.09
C ILE A 156 5.85 -4.06 15.62
N GLU A 157 6.95 -4.04 14.87
CA GLU A 157 7.04 -4.50 13.49
C GLU A 157 6.69 -5.98 13.37
N LYS A 158 7.25 -6.84 14.22
CA LYS A 158 6.92 -8.27 14.23
C LYS A 158 5.44 -8.50 14.53
N GLY A 159 4.86 -7.78 15.50
CA GLY A 159 3.44 -7.87 15.81
C GLY A 159 2.56 -7.46 14.63
N ALA A 160 2.85 -6.31 14.00
CA ALA A 160 2.09 -5.85 12.84
C ALA A 160 2.19 -6.81 11.64
N LEU A 161 3.35 -7.44 11.43
CA LEU A 161 3.50 -8.48 10.40
C LEU A 161 2.64 -9.72 10.70
N GLU A 162 2.60 -10.17 11.96
CA GLU A 162 1.76 -11.30 12.37
C GLU A 162 0.27 -10.97 12.19
N ASP A 163 -0.15 -9.78 12.61
CA ASP A 163 -1.53 -9.30 12.44
C ASP A 163 -1.92 -9.21 10.96
N LEU A 164 -1.02 -8.73 10.09
CA LEU A 164 -1.25 -8.68 8.64
C LEU A 164 -1.37 -10.08 8.04
N GLU A 165 -0.50 -11.02 8.44
CA GLU A 165 -0.58 -12.40 7.96
C GLU A 165 -1.88 -13.09 8.38
N GLU A 166 -2.35 -12.84 9.59
CA GLU A 166 -3.63 -13.34 10.10
C GLU A 166 -4.81 -12.74 9.32
N ALA A 167 -4.81 -11.42 9.11
CA ALA A 167 -5.86 -10.72 8.37
C ALA A 167 -6.01 -11.24 6.92
N PHE A 168 -4.90 -11.53 6.24
CA PHE A 168 -4.92 -12.08 4.87
C PHE A 168 -5.33 -13.55 4.79
N GLY A 169 -5.30 -14.30 5.90
CA GLY A 169 -5.56 -15.74 5.92
C GLY A 169 -6.86 -16.15 5.21
N PRO A 170 -8.02 -15.62 5.64
CA PRO A 170 -9.32 -15.97 5.06
C PRO A 170 -9.43 -15.64 3.56
N LEU A 171 -8.86 -14.52 3.12
CA LEU A 171 -8.88 -14.14 1.70
C LEU A 171 -8.05 -15.10 0.85
N LEU A 172 -6.87 -15.50 1.33
CA LEU A 172 -6.03 -16.47 0.62
C LEU A 172 -6.72 -17.83 0.51
N GLU A 173 -7.34 -18.31 1.58
CA GLU A 173 -8.11 -19.56 1.56
C GLU A 173 -9.28 -19.49 0.57
N ALA A 174 -9.98 -18.36 0.52
CA ALA A 174 -11.09 -18.15 -0.40
C ALA A 174 -10.65 -18.11 -1.87
N VAL A 175 -9.51 -17.47 -2.17
CA VAL A 175 -8.94 -17.42 -3.53
C VAL A 175 -8.44 -18.79 -3.96
N ASP A 176 -7.74 -19.51 -3.08
CA ASP A 176 -7.25 -20.87 -3.35
C ASP A 176 -8.39 -21.86 -3.58
N ALA A 177 -9.55 -21.68 -2.94
CA ALA A 177 -10.72 -22.52 -3.13
C ALA A 177 -11.50 -22.19 -4.42
N ALA A 178 -11.33 -20.99 -4.97
CA ALA A 178 -12.05 -20.51 -6.15
C ALA A 178 -11.26 -20.68 -7.46
N THR A 179 -9.99 -21.07 -7.38
CA THR A 179 -9.07 -21.30 -8.52
C THR A 179 -8.85 -22.79 -8.75
#